data_AF-A0A3A9C1F2-F1
#
_entry.id   AF-A0A3A9C1F2-F1
#
_cell.length_a   1.000
_cell.length_b   1.000
_cell.length_c   1.000
_cell.angle_alpha   90.00
_cell.angle_beta   90.00
_cell.angle_gamma   90.00
#
_symmetry.space_group_name_H-M   'P 1'
#
loop_
_entity.id
_entity.type
_entity.pdbx_description
1 polymer ?
#
loop_
_entity_poly.entity_id
_entity_poly.type
_entity_poly.pdbx_seq_one_letter_code
_entity_poly.pdbx_strand_id
1 'polypeptide(L)'
;MDDKRNGKRTAIVFPETAGFFPFLFAVVLCLGTPLKAYAGSASLDDVYSGDWAYHRIAENSGSVLVQSVWKNAEQILDEALPKVDFSAEYASSPYYQALQEVVLTGNYRQDMIAVAASQIGYGEGDQENDLDGSYHGKKNYTEYGRYLGSNGTPWCSEFASWCARAARIPASILNNSKSANVTNFGAPYYSWSQTIYGGGSYTPRAGDIALFAWHGTLTSAKNLSHTAIIYDVKTSGSKIIITVIEGNFNGVVRKHDYIAEGSDGDVEKGYLVYFIAPDYEAGEK
;
A
#
# COMPACT_ATOMS: atom_id res chain seq x y z
N MET A 1 -60.55 4.74 29.65
CA MET A 1 -59.71 5.69 28.91
C MET A 1 -58.32 5.10 28.87
N ASP A 2 -57.94 4.70 27.66
CA ASP A 2 -56.61 4.43 27.09
C ASP A 2 -55.61 3.53 27.82
N ASP A 3 -54.70 2.82 27.14
CA ASP A 3 -54.67 2.06 25.88
C ASP A 3 -53.44 1.15 26.06
N LYS A 4 -53.49 -0.02 25.44
CA LYS A 4 -52.52 -1.11 25.46
C LYS A 4 -51.13 -0.68 24.97
N ARG A 5 -50.07 -1.36 25.44
CA ARG A 5 -49.34 -2.35 24.60
C ARG A 5 -48.17 -3.07 25.30
N ASN A 6 -48.26 -4.39 25.25
CA ASN A 6 -47.20 -5.38 25.48
C ASN A 6 -45.98 -5.13 24.57
N GLY A 7 -44.77 -5.20 25.13
CA GLY A 7 -43.52 -5.40 24.40
C GLY A 7 -42.81 -6.67 24.88
N LYS A 8 -42.79 -7.72 24.03
CA LYS A 8 -42.00 -8.94 24.24
C LYS A 8 -40.52 -8.57 24.31
N ARG A 9 -39.81 -9.02 25.36
CA ARG A 9 -38.35 -8.98 25.41
C ARG A 9 -37.81 -10.18 24.63
N THR A 10 -37.23 -9.92 23.46
CA THR A 10 -36.44 -10.92 22.73
C THR A 10 -35.01 -10.82 23.23
N ALA A 11 -34.54 -11.82 23.99
CA ALA A 11 -33.12 -11.93 24.32
C ALA A 11 -32.39 -12.53 23.13
N ILE A 12 -31.40 -11.83 22.59
CA ILE A 12 -30.48 -12.35 21.57
C ILE A 12 -29.26 -12.89 22.30
N VAL A 13 -28.99 -14.18 22.14
CA VAL A 13 -27.80 -14.86 22.66
C VAL A 13 -26.70 -14.77 21.61
N PHE A 14 -25.51 -14.32 22.00
CA PHE A 14 -24.33 -14.27 21.11
C PHE A 14 -23.47 -15.53 21.29
N PRO A 15 -22.93 -16.13 20.19
CA PRO A 15 -21.99 -17.23 20.30
C PRO A 15 -20.60 -16.74 20.74
N GLU A 16 -19.98 -17.46 21.69
CA GLU A 16 -18.73 -17.09 22.39
C GLU A 16 -17.43 -17.21 21.55
N THR A 17 -17.49 -17.26 20.22
CA THR A 17 -16.29 -17.51 19.40
C THR A 17 -16.09 -16.45 18.32
N ALA A 18 -15.77 -15.24 18.75
CA ALA A 18 -15.09 -14.24 17.93
C ALA A 18 -14.25 -13.36 18.85
N GLY A 19 -12.97 -13.69 18.96
CA GLY A 19 -12.00 -12.86 19.67
C GLY A 19 -11.93 -11.47 19.03
N PHE A 20 -12.04 -10.45 19.87
CA PHE A 20 -11.70 -9.06 19.56
C PHE A 20 -12.64 -8.26 18.61
N PHE A 21 -13.97 -8.31 18.79
CA PHE A 21 -14.83 -7.22 18.30
C PHE A 21 -16.07 -6.98 19.19
N PRO A 22 -15.98 -6.20 20.29
CA PRO A 22 -17.17 -5.62 20.91
C PRO A 22 -17.22 -4.08 20.92
N PHE A 23 -16.16 -3.37 20.51
CA PHE A 23 -16.11 -1.92 20.73
C PHE A 23 -16.85 -1.08 19.67
N LEU A 24 -16.90 -1.51 18.41
CA LEU A 24 -17.51 -0.69 17.35
C LEU A 24 -19.05 -0.78 17.33
N PHE A 25 -19.63 -1.92 17.71
CA PHE A 25 -21.08 -2.09 17.78
C PHE A 25 -21.71 -1.46 19.04
N ALA A 26 -20.92 -1.25 20.10
CA ALA A 26 -21.42 -0.68 21.36
C ALA A 26 -21.68 0.83 21.28
N VAL A 27 -21.02 1.57 20.38
CA VAL A 27 -21.15 3.04 20.32
C VAL A 27 -22.49 3.46 19.70
N VAL A 28 -23.08 2.66 18.82
CA VAL A 28 -24.36 2.98 18.16
C VAL A 28 -25.57 2.68 19.06
N LEU A 29 -25.45 1.76 20.03
CA LEU A 29 -26.57 1.35 20.89
C LEU A 29 -26.69 2.12 22.21
N CYS A 30 -25.69 2.91 22.61
CA CYS A 30 -25.67 3.60 23.91
C CYS A 30 -26.34 4.99 23.95
N LEU A 31 -26.85 5.51 22.83
CA LEU A 31 -27.57 6.80 22.82
C LEU A 31 -29.07 6.55 22.63
N GLY A 32 -29.78 6.45 23.75
CA GLY A 32 -31.22 6.19 23.87
C GLY A 32 -32.15 7.28 23.31
N THR A 33 -31.90 7.78 22.11
CA THR A 33 -32.84 8.57 21.32
C THR A 33 -33.55 7.66 20.32
N PRO A 34 -34.90 7.66 20.26
CA PRO A 34 -35.62 6.84 19.30
C PRO A 34 -35.43 7.47 17.91
N LEU A 35 -34.46 6.96 17.14
CA LEU A 35 -34.49 7.10 15.69
C LEU A 35 -35.72 6.35 15.21
N LYS A 36 -36.80 7.10 14.97
CA LYS A 36 -37.96 6.62 14.21
C LYS A 36 -37.43 6.00 12.93
N ALA A 37 -37.69 4.71 12.80
CA ALA A 37 -37.34 3.87 11.68
C ALA A 37 -37.48 4.58 10.33
N TYR A 38 -36.36 4.81 9.66
CA TYR A 38 -36.29 4.57 8.22
C TYR A 38 -35.61 3.22 8.05
N ALA A 39 -36.43 2.18 8.08
CA ALA A 39 -36.00 0.83 7.77
C ALA A 39 -35.76 0.74 6.26
N GLY A 40 -34.55 1.09 5.84
CA GLY A 40 -33.89 0.49 4.69
C GLY A 40 -32.72 -0.29 5.26
N SER A 41 -32.69 -1.60 5.05
CA SER A 41 -31.60 -2.48 5.52
C SER A 41 -30.31 -2.09 4.82
N ALA A 42 -29.46 -1.30 5.48
CA ALA A 42 -28.09 -1.11 5.05
C ALA A 42 -27.32 -2.40 5.31
N SER A 43 -26.67 -2.96 4.28
CA SER A 43 -25.77 -4.10 4.46
C SER A 43 -24.45 -3.60 5.06
N LEU A 44 -23.62 -4.53 5.56
CA LEU A 44 -22.27 -4.20 6.04
C LEU A 44 -21.47 -3.47 4.95
N ASP A 45 -21.74 -3.78 3.67
CA ASP A 45 -21.09 -3.18 2.51
C ASP A 45 -21.38 -1.67 2.35
N ASP A 46 -22.54 -1.19 2.81
CA ASP A 46 -22.94 0.23 2.70
C ASP A 46 -22.16 1.15 3.67
N VAL A 47 -21.58 0.58 4.73
CA VAL A 47 -20.77 1.31 5.73
C VAL A 47 -19.30 1.42 5.31
N TYR A 48 -18.82 0.46 4.50
CA TYR A 48 -17.42 0.38 4.07
C TYR A 48 -17.19 0.90 2.64
N SER A 49 -18.20 0.94 1.77
CA SER A 49 -18.09 1.39 0.38
C SER A 49 -17.89 2.90 0.17
N GLY A 50 -17.79 3.69 1.24
CA GLY A 50 -17.67 5.15 1.12
C GLY A 50 -18.86 5.79 0.40
N ASP A 51 -20.04 5.17 0.45
CA ASP A 51 -21.21 5.66 -0.27
C ASP A 51 -21.60 7.05 0.27
N TRP A 52 -21.38 8.03 -0.60
CA TRP A 52 -21.69 9.47 -0.60
C TRP A 52 -23.09 9.87 -0.06
N ALA A 53 -23.93 8.90 0.29
CA ALA A 53 -25.19 9.09 0.99
C ALA A 53 -24.99 9.49 2.47
N TYR A 54 -24.00 8.94 3.18
CA TYR A 54 -23.80 9.23 4.62
C TYR A 54 -23.04 10.55 4.88
N HIS A 55 -22.09 10.92 4.00
CA HIS A 55 -21.43 12.23 4.04
C HIS A 55 -22.47 13.36 4.03
N ARG A 56 -23.52 13.21 3.22
CA ARG A 56 -24.63 14.17 3.09
C ARG A 56 -25.56 14.20 4.30
N ILE A 57 -25.61 13.14 5.11
CA ILE A 57 -26.40 13.08 6.36
C ILE A 57 -25.63 13.72 7.52
N ALA A 58 -24.32 13.47 7.63
CA ALA A 58 -23.48 14.07 8.67
C ALA A 58 -23.36 15.59 8.49
N GLU A 59 -23.12 16.07 7.27
CA GLU A 59 -23.05 17.52 6.97
C GLU A 59 -24.38 18.24 7.17
N ASN A 60 -25.51 17.63 6.82
CA ASN A 60 -26.83 18.25 6.99
C ASN A 60 -27.43 18.11 8.39
N SER A 61 -26.86 17.28 9.27
CA SER A 61 -27.44 17.04 10.61
C SER A 61 -27.08 18.10 11.66
N GLY A 62 -26.05 18.93 11.41
CA GLY A 62 -25.56 19.92 12.37
C GLY A 62 -25.12 19.34 13.73
N SER A 63 -25.01 18.01 13.84
CA SER A 63 -24.79 17.31 15.10
C SER A 63 -23.30 17.17 15.40
N VAL A 64 -22.83 18.00 16.33
CA VAL A 64 -21.45 18.00 16.87
C VAL A 64 -21.03 16.60 17.37
N LEU A 65 -21.98 15.84 17.92
CA LEU A 65 -21.73 14.50 18.45
C LEU A 65 -21.36 13.50 17.35
N VAL A 66 -22.08 13.50 16.23
CA VAL A 66 -21.78 12.60 15.10
C VAL A 66 -20.40 12.92 14.55
N GLN A 67 -20.10 14.20 14.29
CA GLN A 67 -18.78 14.63 13.82
C GLN A 67 -17.64 14.24 14.77
N SER A 68 -17.85 14.34 16.09
CA SER A 68 -16.84 13.96 17.08
C SER A 68 -16.57 12.44 17.13
N VAL A 69 -17.61 11.61 16.96
CA VAL A 69 -17.46 10.15 16.96
C VAL A 69 -16.71 9.67 15.72
N TRP A 70 -17.00 10.25 14.55
CA TRP A 70 -16.26 9.94 13.32
C TRP A 70 -14.79 10.35 13.40
N LYS A 71 -14.51 11.57 13.87
CA LYS A 71 -13.13 12.04 14.05
C LYS A 71 -12.34 11.17 15.02
N ASN A 72 -13.00 10.68 16.07
CA ASN A 72 -12.39 9.73 17.00
C ASN A 72 -12.13 8.35 16.35
N ALA A 73 -13.01 7.88 15.47
CA ALA A 73 -12.84 6.61 14.77
C ALA A 73 -11.70 6.68 13.74
N GLU A 74 -11.59 7.77 12.99
CA GLU A 74 -10.45 8.05 12.09
C GLU A 74 -9.13 8.11 12.86
N GLN A 75 -9.13 8.78 14.02
CA GLN A 75 -7.96 8.88 14.88
C GLN A 75 -7.56 7.52 15.46
N ILE A 76 -8.52 6.70 15.89
CA ILE A 76 -8.26 5.34 16.40
C ILE A 76 -7.72 4.43 15.28
N LEU A 77 -8.21 4.57 14.05
CA LEU A 77 -7.70 3.82 12.91
C LEU A 77 -6.30 4.28 12.50
N ASP A 78 -6.01 5.58 12.58
CA ASP A 78 -4.68 6.17 12.35
C ASP A 78 -3.64 5.75 13.39
N GLU A 79 -4.05 5.65 14.66
CA GLU A 79 -3.20 5.20 15.76
C GLU A 79 -2.95 3.68 15.74
N ALA A 80 -3.86 2.89 15.16
CA ALA A 80 -3.72 1.43 15.06
C ALA A 80 -2.84 0.96 13.88
N LEU A 81 -2.57 1.81 12.91
CA LEU A 81 -1.75 1.46 11.74
C LEU A 81 -0.26 1.78 11.99
N PRO A 82 0.68 1.00 11.42
CA PRO A 82 2.10 1.21 11.64
C PRO A 82 2.51 2.63 11.17
N LYS A 83 2.92 3.48 12.11
CA LYS A 83 3.48 4.80 11.76
C LYS A 83 4.93 4.61 11.34
N VAL A 84 5.26 5.09 10.14
CA VAL A 84 6.65 5.23 9.71
C VAL A 84 7.25 6.37 10.53
N ASP A 85 8.26 6.04 11.36
CA ASP A 85 9.06 7.03 12.05
C ASP A 85 10.00 7.67 11.02
N PHE A 86 9.85 8.97 10.75
CA PHE A 86 10.62 9.69 9.74
C PHE A 86 11.79 10.45 10.35
N SER A 87 12.93 10.54 9.64
CA SER A 87 14.04 11.40 10.08
C SER A 87 13.66 12.88 10.05
N ALA A 88 14.34 13.72 10.84
CA ALA A 88 14.12 15.16 10.85
C ALA A 88 14.50 15.79 9.50
N GLU A 89 15.58 15.30 8.89
CA GLU A 89 16.06 15.67 7.58
C GLU A 89 14.99 15.41 6.51
N TYR A 90 14.49 14.17 6.45
CA TYR A 90 13.42 13.81 5.52
C TYR A 90 12.15 14.61 5.78
N ALA A 91 11.73 14.77 7.05
CA ALA A 91 10.53 15.52 7.42
C ALA A 91 10.58 17.00 7.00
N SER A 92 11.78 17.55 6.78
CA SER A 92 11.96 18.92 6.26
C SER A 92 11.96 19.01 4.73
N SER A 93 11.97 17.87 4.03
CA SER A 93 12.14 17.79 2.58
C SER A 93 10.86 18.06 1.79
N PRO A 94 10.99 18.47 0.51
CA PRO A 94 9.84 18.52 -0.40
C PRO A 94 9.20 17.14 -0.65
N TYR A 95 9.95 16.05 -0.52
CA TYR A 95 9.42 14.69 -0.73
C TYR A 95 8.53 14.22 0.42
N TYR A 96 8.82 14.66 1.64
CA TYR A 96 7.92 14.45 2.76
C TYR A 96 6.65 15.29 2.60
N GLN A 97 6.76 16.54 2.15
CA GLN A 97 5.58 17.36 1.84
C GLN A 97 4.70 16.69 0.77
N ALA A 98 5.30 16.23 -0.32
CA ALA A 98 4.60 15.48 -1.36
C ALA A 98 3.95 14.19 -0.82
N LEU A 99 4.61 13.49 0.11
CA LEU A 99 4.04 12.32 0.77
C LEU A 99 2.82 12.69 1.62
N GLN A 100 2.84 13.81 2.34
CA GLN A 100 1.71 14.27 3.15
C GLN A 100 0.49 14.65 2.29
N GLU A 101 0.69 14.97 1.02
CA GLU A 101 -0.39 15.23 0.06
C GLU A 101 -1.03 13.95 -0.51
N VAL A 102 -0.42 12.78 -0.29
CA VAL A 102 -0.99 11.50 -0.71
C VAL A 102 -2.19 11.15 0.15
N VAL A 103 -3.35 11.02 -0.49
CA VAL A 103 -4.58 10.52 0.15
C VAL A 103 -4.60 9.00 0.01
N LEU A 104 -4.44 8.30 1.13
CA LEU A 104 -4.58 6.85 1.17
C LEU A 104 -6.06 6.46 1.12
N THR A 105 -6.40 5.60 0.19
CA THR A 105 -7.78 5.20 -0.14
C THR A 105 -8.19 3.89 0.53
N GLY A 106 -7.22 3.11 1.02
CA GLY A 106 -7.44 1.73 1.46
C GLY A 106 -7.25 0.72 0.32
N ASN A 107 -7.21 1.17 -0.94
CA ASN A 107 -6.77 0.35 -2.06
C ASN A 107 -5.24 0.30 -2.07
N TYR A 108 -4.67 -0.74 -1.47
CA TYR A 108 -3.21 -0.83 -1.27
C TYR A 108 -2.41 -0.77 -2.56
N ARG A 109 -2.96 -1.27 -3.68
CA ARG A 109 -2.32 -1.19 -4.98
C ARG A 109 -2.15 0.25 -5.44
N GLN A 110 -3.21 1.04 -5.39
CA GLN A 110 -3.17 2.46 -5.77
C GLN A 110 -2.37 3.28 -4.77
N ASP A 111 -2.54 3.02 -3.48
CA ASP A 111 -1.88 3.72 -2.41
C ASP A 111 -0.34 3.55 -2.49
N MET A 112 0.15 2.33 -2.72
CA MET A 112 1.59 2.09 -2.91
C MET A 112 2.16 2.86 -4.08
N ILE A 113 1.43 2.91 -5.20
CA ILE A 113 1.85 3.63 -6.40
C ILE A 113 1.86 5.14 -6.14
N ALA A 114 0.84 5.68 -5.47
CA ALA A 114 0.76 7.10 -5.13
C ALA A 114 1.89 7.52 -4.20
N VAL A 115 2.17 6.70 -3.17
CA VAL A 115 3.33 6.87 -2.29
C VAL A 115 4.62 6.85 -3.10
N ALA A 116 4.86 5.84 -3.94
CA ALA A 116 6.07 5.78 -4.77
C ALA A 116 6.21 7.00 -5.69
N ALA A 117 5.10 7.46 -6.28
CA ALA A 117 5.08 8.62 -7.17
C ALA A 117 5.44 9.93 -6.46
N SER A 118 5.02 10.10 -5.19
CA SER A 118 5.40 11.27 -4.38
C SER A 118 6.90 11.40 -4.15
N GLN A 119 7.66 10.32 -4.36
CA GLN A 119 9.10 10.26 -4.12
C GLN A 119 9.94 10.46 -5.39
N ILE A 120 9.34 10.62 -6.57
CA ILE A 120 10.08 10.79 -7.82
C ILE A 120 11.02 12.00 -7.72
N GLY A 121 12.31 11.77 -7.99
CA GLY A 121 13.36 12.77 -7.89
C GLY A 121 14.23 12.66 -6.63
N TYR A 122 13.76 11.97 -5.57
CA TYR A 122 14.51 11.77 -4.34
C TYR A 122 15.89 11.15 -4.65
N GLY A 123 16.97 11.83 -4.26
CA GLY A 123 18.36 11.40 -4.43
C GLY A 123 18.99 10.81 -3.18
N GLU A 124 19.97 9.92 -3.36
CA GLU A 124 20.73 9.38 -2.23
C GLU A 124 21.76 10.38 -1.67
N GLY A 125 21.88 10.42 -0.36
CA GLY A 125 22.90 11.11 0.39
C GLY A 125 24.24 10.39 0.47
N ASP A 126 25.19 11.06 1.12
CA ASP A 126 26.51 10.51 1.44
C ASP A 126 26.71 10.12 2.92
N GLN A 127 25.76 10.43 3.80
CA GLN A 127 25.88 10.28 5.26
C GLN A 127 24.51 10.26 5.96
N GLU A 128 24.47 9.90 7.25
CA GLU A 128 23.24 9.66 8.01
C GLU A 128 22.33 10.88 8.22
N ASN A 129 22.87 12.10 8.08
CA ASN A 129 22.11 13.35 8.18
C ASN A 129 21.90 14.01 6.80
N ASP A 130 21.99 13.22 5.74
CA ASP A 130 21.79 13.64 4.36
C ASP A 130 20.64 12.83 3.74
N LEU A 131 19.46 12.97 4.35
CA LEU A 131 18.27 12.15 4.06
C LEU A 131 17.08 12.97 3.55
N ASP A 132 17.31 14.23 3.17
CA ASP A 132 16.26 15.09 2.62
C ASP A 132 15.98 14.84 1.12
N GLY A 133 16.79 13.98 0.47
CA GLY A 133 16.62 13.61 -0.93
C GLY A 133 17.07 14.67 -1.94
N SER A 134 17.61 15.80 -1.50
CA SER A 134 18.07 16.89 -2.37
C SER A 134 19.52 16.72 -2.82
N TYR A 135 20.31 15.95 -2.07
CA TYR A 135 21.68 15.62 -2.41
C TYR A 135 21.72 14.42 -3.37
N HIS A 136 22.53 14.52 -4.43
CA HIS A 136 22.78 13.45 -5.39
C HIS A 136 24.17 12.84 -5.13
N GLY A 137 24.31 12.29 -3.94
CA GLY A 137 25.47 11.53 -3.47
C GLY A 137 25.63 10.18 -4.18
N LYS A 138 26.58 9.39 -3.67
CA LYS A 138 26.97 8.10 -4.27
C LYS A 138 27.22 7.00 -3.22
N LYS A 139 26.82 7.23 -1.97
CA LYS A 139 27.08 6.28 -0.86
C LYS A 139 25.82 5.62 -0.34
N ASN A 140 24.69 5.70 -1.06
CA ASN A 140 23.46 4.99 -0.71
C ASN A 140 22.89 5.32 0.69
N TYR A 141 22.97 6.59 1.12
CA TYR A 141 22.24 7.02 2.32
C TYR A 141 20.86 7.53 1.90
N THR A 142 19.80 6.95 2.43
CA THR A 142 18.43 7.35 2.07
C THR A 142 17.52 7.23 3.29
N GLU A 143 16.42 7.97 3.30
CA GLU A 143 15.38 7.76 4.31
C GLU A 143 14.88 6.30 4.32
N TYR A 144 14.83 5.68 3.13
CA TYR A 144 14.40 4.29 2.96
C TYR A 144 15.39 3.32 3.60
N GLY A 145 16.69 3.51 3.35
CA GLY A 145 17.77 2.74 3.98
C GLY A 145 17.81 2.97 5.49
N ARG A 146 17.63 4.20 5.98
CA ARG A 146 17.55 4.50 7.41
C ARG A 146 16.39 3.76 8.06
N TYR A 147 15.18 3.83 7.49
CA TYR A 147 13.99 3.18 8.03
C TYR A 147 14.16 1.67 8.18
N LEU A 148 14.85 1.01 7.23
CA LEU A 148 15.15 -0.42 7.34
C LEU A 148 16.45 -0.71 8.13
N GLY A 149 17.26 0.29 8.49
CA GLY A 149 18.58 0.08 9.09
C GLY A 149 19.56 -0.60 8.12
N SER A 150 19.65 -0.10 6.89
CA SER A 150 20.54 -0.57 5.81
C SER A 150 21.12 0.57 4.97
N ASN A 151 21.28 1.77 5.53
CA ASN A 151 22.06 2.82 4.84
C ASN A 151 23.47 2.32 4.50
N GLY A 152 24.01 2.82 3.38
CA GLY A 152 25.30 2.39 2.85
C GLY A 152 25.22 1.19 1.87
N THR A 153 24.03 0.66 1.60
CA THR A 153 23.81 -0.42 0.61
C THR A 153 22.80 0.00 -0.46
N PRO A 154 22.87 -0.57 -1.69
CA PRO A 154 21.89 -0.28 -2.75
C PRO A 154 20.45 -0.46 -2.26
N TRP A 155 19.59 0.52 -2.52
CA TRP A 155 18.33 0.71 -1.78
C TRP A 155 17.06 0.46 -2.60
N CYS A 156 17.15 -0.24 -3.74
CA CYS A 156 16.01 -0.50 -4.61
C CYS A 156 14.87 -1.27 -3.92
N SER A 157 15.21 -2.22 -3.04
CA SER A 157 14.22 -3.06 -2.32
C SER A 157 13.73 -2.39 -1.05
N GLU A 158 14.61 -1.61 -0.41
CA GLU A 158 14.30 -0.74 0.71
C GLU A 158 13.26 0.29 0.30
N PHE A 159 13.40 0.91 -0.88
CA PHE A 159 12.41 1.83 -1.42
C PHE A 159 11.03 1.17 -1.56
N ALA A 160 10.96 -0.01 -2.18
CA ALA A 160 9.70 -0.74 -2.33
C ALA A 160 9.07 -1.09 -0.98
N SER A 161 9.89 -1.53 -0.02
CA SER A 161 9.46 -1.86 1.33
C SER A 161 8.93 -0.63 2.06
N TRP A 162 9.67 0.47 2.02
CA TRP A 162 9.27 1.75 2.64
C TRP A 162 7.96 2.26 2.02
N CYS A 163 7.78 2.17 0.70
CA CYS A 163 6.54 2.55 0.04
C CYS A 163 5.35 1.73 0.57
N ALA A 164 5.51 0.42 0.75
CA ALA A 164 4.47 -0.42 1.33
C ALA A 164 4.12 -0.04 2.77
N ARG A 165 5.10 0.41 3.57
CA ARG A 165 4.88 0.92 4.94
C ARG A 165 4.17 2.27 4.95
N ALA A 166 4.61 3.22 4.14
CA ALA A 166 3.96 4.51 4.01
C ALA A 166 2.53 4.38 3.45
N ALA A 167 2.26 3.37 2.60
CA ALA A 167 0.91 3.00 2.13
C ALA A 167 0.12 2.11 3.10
N ARG A 168 0.63 1.87 4.32
CA ARG A 168 -0.03 1.11 5.40
C ARG A 168 -0.41 -0.34 5.06
N ILE A 169 0.26 -0.96 4.10
CA ILE A 169 0.02 -2.34 3.67
C ILE A 169 0.49 -3.30 4.76
N PRO A 170 -0.27 -4.23 5.35
CA PRO A 170 0.28 -5.11 6.39
C PRO A 170 1.53 -5.92 5.96
N ALA A 171 2.50 -6.12 6.86
CA ALA A 171 3.68 -6.93 6.58
C ALA A 171 3.35 -8.42 6.31
N SER A 172 2.16 -8.87 6.71
CA SER A 172 1.60 -10.17 6.36
C SER A 172 1.16 -10.28 4.89
N ILE A 173 0.93 -9.15 4.20
CA ILE A 173 0.62 -9.09 2.78
C ILE A 173 1.90 -8.89 1.96
N LEU A 174 2.75 -7.96 2.40
CA LEU A 174 4.03 -7.65 1.78
C LEU A 174 5.07 -7.30 2.85
N ASN A 175 6.01 -8.21 3.08
CA ASN A 175 7.07 -8.05 4.07
C ASN A 175 8.17 -7.09 3.57
N ASN A 176 8.94 -6.54 4.50
CA ASN A 176 10.10 -5.72 4.18
C ASN A 176 11.24 -6.57 3.62
N SER A 177 11.91 -6.06 2.59
CA SER A 177 13.10 -6.65 2.00
C SER A 177 14.21 -5.60 1.78
N LYS A 178 15.44 -6.03 2.05
CA LYS A 178 16.69 -5.29 1.77
C LYS A 178 17.42 -5.82 0.52
N SER A 179 16.76 -6.69 -0.24
CA SER A 179 17.31 -7.28 -1.47
C SER A 179 16.21 -7.69 -2.45
N ALA A 180 16.57 -7.78 -3.74
CA ALA A 180 15.65 -8.26 -4.77
C ALA A 180 15.44 -9.77 -4.63
N ASN A 181 14.50 -10.17 -3.76
CA ASN A 181 14.32 -11.55 -3.34
C ASN A 181 12.85 -11.85 -3.01
N VAL A 182 12.26 -12.79 -3.75
CA VAL A 182 10.85 -13.19 -3.59
C VAL A 182 10.53 -13.73 -2.20
N THR A 183 11.46 -14.44 -1.56
CA THR A 183 11.28 -15.00 -0.21
C THR A 183 11.29 -13.92 0.87
N ASN A 184 12.10 -12.87 0.71
CA ASN A 184 12.16 -11.79 1.70
C ASN A 184 10.90 -10.94 1.68
N PHE A 185 10.39 -10.62 0.49
CA PHE A 185 9.11 -9.92 0.34
C PHE A 185 7.91 -10.77 0.80
N GLY A 186 8.03 -12.11 0.79
CA GLY A 186 7.10 -12.99 1.49
C GLY A 186 5.67 -12.98 0.95
N ALA A 187 5.48 -12.54 -0.29
CA ALA A 187 4.20 -12.45 -0.98
C ALA A 187 4.12 -13.45 -2.13
N PRO A 188 2.92 -13.76 -2.67
CA PRO A 188 2.80 -14.54 -3.90
C PRO A 188 3.64 -13.93 -5.02
N TYR A 189 4.23 -14.76 -5.87
CA TYR A 189 5.04 -14.30 -6.99
C TYR A 189 4.94 -15.24 -8.18
N TYR A 190 5.22 -14.71 -9.36
CA TYR A 190 5.14 -15.42 -10.63
C TYR A 190 6.40 -15.17 -11.45
N SER A 191 6.96 -16.21 -12.06
CA SER A 191 8.04 -16.06 -13.06
C SER A 191 7.49 -15.53 -14.38
N TRP A 192 8.37 -15.03 -15.25
CA TRP A 192 8.00 -14.58 -16.59
C TRP A 192 7.14 -15.61 -17.36
N SER A 193 7.55 -16.87 -17.37
CA SER A 193 6.83 -17.98 -18.03
C SER A 193 5.43 -18.25 -17.46
N GLN A 194 5.14 -17.80 -16.25
CA GLN A 194 3.81 -17.93 -15.65
C GLN A 194 2.89 -16.76 -16.01
N THR A 195 3.42 -15.71 -16.64
CA THR A 195 2.63 -14.58 -17.13
C THR A 195 1.91 -14.92 -18.44
N ILE A 196 0.84 -14.18 -18.77
CA ILE A 196 0.15 -14.27 -20.06
C ILE A 196 1.08 -14.01 -21.25
N TYR A 197 2.19 -13.30 -21.05
CA TYR A 197 3.18 -13.00 -22.08
C TYR A 197 4.12 -14.20 -22.32
N GLY A 198 4.49 -14.89 -21.24
CA GLY A 198 5.31 -16.10 -21.28
C GLY A 198 4.53 -17.41 -21.50
N GLY A 199 3.23 -17.33 -21.81
CA GLY A 199 2.36 -18.49 -22.07
C GLY A 199 1.63 -19.07 -20.84
N GLY A 200 1.73 -18.42 -19.68
CA GLY A 200 0.97 -18.73 -18.48
C GLY A 200 -0.35 -17.96 -18.39
N SER A 201 -0.85 -17.78 -17.17
CA SER A 201 -2.17 -17.18 -16.88
C SER A 201 -2.12 -15.94 -16.00
N TYR A 202 -0.98 -15.64 -15.38
CA TYR A 202 -0.85 -14.46 -14.54
C TYR A 202 -0.78 -13.19 -15.41
N THR A 203 -1.55 -12.16 -15.08
CA THR A 203 -1.46 -10.87 -15.78
C THR A 203 -0.72 -9.89 -14.87
N PRO A 204 0.54 -9.53 -15.19
CA PRO A 204 1.24 -8.45 -14.50
C PRO A 204 0.43 -7.16 -14.54
N ARG A 205 0.41 -6.43 -13.42
CA ARG A 205 -0.38 -5.21 -13.28
C ARG A 205 0.29 -4.19 -12.36
N ALA A 206 -0.20 -2.96 -12.45
CA ALA A 206 0.22 -1.85 -11.58
C ALA A 206 0.19 -2.27 -10.10
N GLY A 207 1.21 -1.91 -9.32
CA GLY A 207 1.39 -2.21 -7.90
C GLY A 207 1.96 -3.59 -7.58
N ASP A 208 2.24 -4.41 -8.60
CA ASP A 208 3.17 -5.53 -8.45
C ASP A 208 4.60 -5.00 -8.26
N ILE A 209 5.50 -5.85 -7.77
CA ILE A 209 6.94 -5.56 -7.70
C ILE A 209 7.68 -6.44 -8.71
N ALA A 210 8.37 -5.80 -9.64
CA ALA A 210 9.23 -6.45 -10.63
C ALA A 210 10.63 -6.70 -10.06
N LEU A 211 11.14 -7.92 -10.23
CA LEU A 211 12.54 -8.25 -9.91
C LEU A 211 13.34 -8.56 -11.17
N PHE A 212 14.53 -7.98 -11.27
CA PHE A 212 15.37 -8.08 -12.45
C PHE A 212 16.71 -8.75 -12.16
N ALA A 213 17.14 -9.61 -13.07
CA ALA A 213 18.50 -10.14 -13.14
C ALA A 213 19.27 -9.38 -14.24
N TRP A 214 20.13 -8.45 -13.85
CA TRP A 214 21.02 -7.78 -14.78
C TRP A 214 22.10 -8.71 -15.30
N HIS A 215 22.65 -8.40 -16.47
CA HIS A 215 23.74 -9.15 -17.07
C HIS A 215 24.85 -9.44 -16.04
N GLY A 216 25.18 -10.73 -15.87
CA GLY A 216 26.11 -11.22 -14.84
C GLY A 216 25.43 -11.77 -13.58
N THR A 217 24.13 -11.52 -13.38
CA THR A 217 23.31 -12.18 -12.36
C THR A 217 22.52 -13.31 -12.99
N LEU A 218 22.59 -14.51 -12.41
CA LEU A 218 21.79 -15.65 -12.88
C LEU A 218 20.31 -15.39 -12.60
N THR A 219 19.42 -15.68 -13.55
CA THR A 219 17.96 -15.60 -13.36
C THR A 219 17.46 -16.53 -12.26
N SER A 220 18.21 -17.59 -11.94
CA SER A 220 17.94 -18.51 -10.83
C SER A 220 18.60 -18.09 -9.50
N ALA A 221 19.26 -16.94 -9.43
CA ALA A 221 19.92 -16.50 -8.21
C ALA A 221 18.89 -16.19 -7.12
N LYS A 222 19.24 -16.52 -5.87
CA LYS A 222 18.37 -16.23 -4.71
C LYS A 222 18.15 -14.72 -4.53
N ASN A 223 19.20 -13.93 -4.71
CA ASN A 223 19.12 -12.47 -4.71
C ASN A 223 19.39 -12.01 -6.15
N LEU A 224 18.42 -11.30 -6.72
CA LEU A 224 18.50 -10.68 -8.02
C LEU A 224 19.14 -9.30 -7.92
N SER A 225 19.25 -8.60 -9.06
CA SER A 225 20.00 -7.35 -9.15
C SER A 225 19.18 -6.13 -8.77
N HIS A 226 17.87 -6.13 -9.05
CA HIS A 226 17.04 -4.94 -8.90
C HIS A 226 15.58 -5.24 -8.59
N THR A 227 14.93 -4.24 -8.01
CA THR A 227 13.52 -4.24 -7.59
C THR A 227 12.87 -2.95 -8.05
N ALA A 228 11.68 -3.05 -8.65
CA ALA A 228 10.91 -1.90 -9.12
C ALA A 228 9.42 -2.07 -8.80
N ILE A 229 8.71 -0.97 -8.52
CA ILE A 229 7.24 -1.00 -8.37
C ILE A 229 6.64 -0.76 -9.75
N ILE A 230 5.75 -1.64 -10.20
CA ILE A 230 5.08 -1.48 -11.49
C ILE A 230 4.04 -0.36 -11.38
N TYR A 231 4.15 0.63 -12.25
CA TYR A 231 3.16 1.71 -12.40
C TYR A 231 2.10 1.34 -13.45
N ASP A 232 2.51 0.75 -14.57
CA ASP A 232 1.63 0.39 -15.68
C ASP A 232 2.25 -0.72 -16.55
N VAL A 233 1.40 -1.48 -17.24
CA VAL A 233 1.79 -2.58 -18.12
C VAL A 233 1.03 -2.44 -19.44
N LYS A 234 1.76 -2.27 -20.54
CA LYS A 234 1.18 -2.14 -21.88
C LYS A 234 1.84 -3.11 -22.85
N THR A 235 1.14 -3.44 -23.92
CA THR A 235 1.66 -4.29 -25.00
C THR A 235 1.75 -3.53 -26.31
N SER A 236 2.84 -3.71 -27.04
CA SER A 236 3.02 -3.21 -28.39
C SER A 236 3.61 -4.33 -29.27
N GLY A 237 2.72 -5.08 -29.93
CA GLY A 237 3.12 -6.30 -30.66
C GLY A 237 3.65 -7.36 -29.69
N SER A 238 4.86 -7.87 -29.95
CA SER A 238 5.54 -8.81 -29.05
C SER A 238 6.28 -8.14 -27.89
N LYS A 239 6.29 -6.80 -27.83
CA LYS A 239 6.97 -6.06 -26.76
C LYS A 239 6.00 -5.76 -25.63
N ILE A 240 6.49 -5.88 -24.41
CA ILE A 240 5.77 -5.51 -23.18
C ILE A 240 6.46 -4.27 -22.61
N ILE A 241 5.73 -3.17 -22.52
CA ILE A 241 6.20 -1.92 -21.93
C ILE A 241 5.77 -1.93 -20.46
N ILE A 242 6.75 -2.02 -19.57
CA ILE A 242 6.56 -1.98 -18.13
C ILE A 242 7.00 -0.59 -17.65
N THR A 243 6.05 0.28 -17.36
CA THR A 243 6.35 1.53 -16.67
C THR A 243 6.53 1.24 -15.20
N VAL A 244 7.64 1.67 -14.61
CA VAL A 244 7.96 1.44 -13.20
C VAL A 244 8.21 2.75 -12.47
N ILE A 245 8.11 2.71 -11.14
CA ILE A 245 8.74 3.67 -10.23
C ILE A 245 9.69 2.87 -9.34
N GLU A 246 10.97 3.23 -9.36
CA GLU A 246 11.99 2.44 -8.67
C GLU A 246 13.04 3.28 -7.98
N GLY A 247 13.66 2.64 -6.98
CA GLY A 247 14.73 3.18 -6.18
C GLY A 247 16.09 2.68 -6.66
N ASN A 248 17.08 3.54 -6.43
CA ASN A 248 18.43 3.52 -6.94
C ASN A 248 18.59 3.31 -8.45
N PHE A 249 17.78 4.00 -9.26
CA PHE A 249 18.13 4.19 -10.66
C PHE A 249 19.09 5.37 -10.78
N ASN A 250 20.40 5.09 -10.89
CA ASN A 250 21.46 6.10 -10.89
C ASN A 250 21.44 7.01 -9.65
N GLY A 251 21.18 6.44 -8.46
CA GLY A 251 21.17 7.19 -7.20
C GLY A 251 19.90 8.01 -6.96
N VAL A 252 18.85 7.85 -7.76
CA VAL A 252 17.58 8.58 -7.59
C VAL A 252 16.36 7.67 -7.70
N VAL A 253 15.23 8.11 -7.14
CA VAL A 253 13.91 7.55 -7.44
C VAL A 253 13.48 8.03 -8.82
N ARG A 254 13.12 7.11 -9.71
CA ARG A 254 12.74 7.45 -11.07
C ARG A 254 11.53 6.68 -11.56
N LYS A 255 10.71 7.38 -12.35
CA LYS A 255 9.70 6.77 -13.21
C LYS A 255 10.21 6.66 -14.63
N HIS A 256 10.19 5.46 -15.20
CA HIS A 256 10.59 5.21 -16.58
C HIS A 256 10.07 3.85 -17.07
N ASP A 257 10.37 3.51 -18.32
CA ASP A 257 9.89 2.30 -18.97
C ASP A 257 11.01 1.28 -19.17
N TYR A 258 10.72 0.02 -18.87
CA TYR A 258 11.43 -1.13 -19.41
C TYR A 258 10.64 -1.71 -20.58
N ILE A 259 11.34 -2.02 -21.67
CA ILE A 259 10.76 -2.74 -22.80
C ILE A 259 11.24 -4.18 -22.72
N ALA A 260 10.33 -5.08 -22.40
CA ALA A 260 10.58 -6.50 -22.30
C ALA A 260 10.14 -7.26 -23.56
N GLU A 261 10.91 -8.27 -23.95
CA GLU A 261 10.50 -9.24 -24.97
C GLU A 261 9.44 -10.18 -24.42
N GLY A 262 8.32 -10.34 -25.14
CA GLY A 262 7.26 -11.27 -24.78
C GLY A 262 7.74 -12.70 -24.55
N SER A 263 8.76 -13.14 -25.31
CA SER A 263 9.27 -14.52 -25.30
C SER A 263 9.82 -14.98 -23.95
N ASP A 264 10.56 -14.11 -23.28
CA ASP A 264 11.48 -14.50 -22.19
C ASP A 264 11.74 -13.39 -21.18
N GLY A 265 11.16 -12.21 -21.37
CA GLY A 265 11.32 -11.08 -20.45
C GLY A 265 12.68 -10.41 -20.56
N ASP A 266 13.41 -10.62 -21.65
CA ASP A 266 14.65 -9.89 -21.94
C ASP A 266 14.38 -8.39 -22.02
N VAL A 267 15.21 -7.62 -21.34
CA VAL A 267 15.23 -6.15 -21.31
C VAL A 267 16.67 -5.70 -21.55
N GLU A 268 16.88 -4.44 -21.94
CA GLU A 268 18.20 -3.93 -22.34
C GLU A 268 19.37 -4.31 -21.38
N LYS A 269 19.12 -4.32 -20.06
CA LYS A 269 20.12 -4.59 -19.03
C LYS A 269 20.16 -6.03 -18.50
N GLY A 270 19.28 -6.92 -18.95
CA GLY A 270 19.17 -8.29 -18.44
C GLY A 270 17.76 -8.85 -18.60
N TYR A 271 17.18 -9.42 -17.55
CA TYR A 271 15.89 -10.09 -17.61
C TYR A 271 14.96 -9.62 -16.50
N LEU A 272 13.68 -9.40 -16.83
CA LEU A 272 12.59 -9.31 -15.87
C LEU A 272 12.16 -10.72 -15.49
N VAL A 273 12.52 -11.15 -14.28
CA VAL A 273 12.44 -12.56 -13.88
C VAL A 273 11.16 -12.87 -13.14
N TYR A 274 10.81 -12.03 -12.15
CA TYR A 274 9.68 -12.28 -11.26
C TYR A 274 8.80 -11.05 -11.13
N PHE A 275 7.51 -11.32 -10.96
CA PHE A 275 6.49 -10.38 -10.50
C PHE A 275 6.03 -10.83 -9.14
N ILE A 276 6.36 -10.07 -8.10
CA ILE A 276 5.78 -10.24 -6.78
C ILE A 276 4.41 -9.58 -6.84
N ALA A 277 3.40 -10.35 -6.51
CA ALA A 277 1.99 -10.02 -6.68
C ALA A 277 1.29 -10.18 -5.33
N PRO A 278 1.44 -9.19 -4.41
CA PRO A 278 0.81 -9.29 -3.11
C PRO A 278 -0.71 -9.39 -3.25
N ASP A 279 -1.31 -10.20 -2.38
CA ASP A 279 -2.76 -10.33 -2.29
C ASP A 279 -3.31 -9.14 -1.51
N TYR A 280 -3.31 -7.96 -2.14
CA TYR A 280 -3.78 -6.73 -1.53
C TYR A 280 -5.24 -6.84 -1.09
N GLU A 281 -6.07 -7.50 -1.91
CA GLU A 281 -7.52 -7.70 -1.68
C GLU A 281 -7.82 -8.39 -0.34
N ALA A 282 -6.89 -9.19 0.19
CA ALA A 282 -7.05 -9.86 1.49
C ALA A 282 -7.00 -8.89 2.70
N GLY A 283 -6.57 -7.64 2.49
CA GLY A 283 -6.50 -6.63 3.54
C GLY A 283 -7.01 -5.24 3.15
N GLU A 284 -7.42 -5.02 1.89
CA GLU A 284 -8.20 -3.85 1.51
C GLU A 284 -9.48 -3.82 2.36
N LYS A 285 -9.81 -2.65 2.93
CA LYS A 285 -10.96 -2.44 3.81
C LYS A 285 -11.88 -1.38 3.23
#